data_AF-A0A7X9PJE5-F1
#
_entry.id   AF-A0A7X9PJE5-F1
#
_cell.length_a   1.000
_cell.length_b   1.000
_cell.length_c   1.000
_cell.angle_alpha   90.00
_cell.angle_beta   90.00
_cell.angle_gamma   90.00
#
_symmetry.space_group_name_H-M   'P 1'
#
loop_
_entity.id
_entity.type
_entity.pdbx_description
1 polymer ?
#
loop_
_entity_poly.entity_id
_entity_poly.type
_entity_poly.pdbx_seq_one_letter_code
_entity_poly.pdbx_strand_id
1 'polypeptide(L)'
;MRVLFFLVMLAISLQALSQQVPNGNFESWYNESNYQNPTYWDTPNSTTGSLNVFCVQKENSIVQNGTAAAKIQSKSIFGTPIPGLVTLGDFNVNIINFVSTIEGGYPFTYKPTILKGFYQYEPINGDQAFVGVLLLKQNGNVWDTIAQGNFKTTATVLNWT
;
A
#
# COMPACT_ATOMS: atom_id res chain seq x y z
N MET A 1 -17.20 -27.87 -41.33
CA MET A 1 -17.06 -27.70 -39.86
C MET A 1 -15.58 -27.74 -39.42
N ARG A 2 -14.68 -27.00 -40.09
CA ARG A 2 -13.22 -27.04 -39.82
C ARG A 2 -12.56 -25.66 -39.67
N VAL A 3 -13.32 -24.58 -39.85
CA VAL A 3 -12.82 -23.20 -39.74
C VAL A 3 -13.27 -22.53 -38.43
N LEU A 4 -14.17 -23.17 -37.66
CA LEU A 4 -14.71 -22.61 -36.41
C LEU A 4 -13.78 -22.82 -35.19
N PHE A 5 -12.75 -23.67 -35.30
CA PHE A 5 -11.84 -23.97 -34.18
C PHE A 5 -10.69 -22.96 -34.04
N PHE A 6 -10.44 -22.13 -35.07
CA PHE A 6 -9.33 -21.17 -35.07
C PHE A 6 -9.69 -19.81 -34.47
N LEU A 7 -10.98 -19.52 -34.25
CA LEU A 7 -11.45 -18.25 -33.68
C LEU A 7 -11.61 -18.27 -32.16
N VAL A 8 -11.43 -19.43 -31.52
CA VAL A 8 -11.55 -19.61 -30.06
C VAL A 8 -10.20 -19.50 -29.33
N MET A 9 -9.07 -19.57 -30.05
CA MET A 9 -7.72 -19.51 -29.46
C MET A 9 -7.14 -18.10 -29.29
N LEU A 10 -7.86 -17.04 -29.71
CA LEU A 10 -7.43 -15.64 -29.59
C LEU A 10 -8.20 -14.87 -28.51
N ALA A 11 -8.62 -15.55 -27.46
CA ALA A 11 -9.13 -14.94 -26.22
C ALA A 11 -8.29 -15.32 -25.00
N ILE A 12 -7.06 -15.78 -25.22
CA ILE A 12 -6.09 -16.04 -24.16
C ILE A 12 -5.50 -14.70 -23.71
N SER A 13 -6.19 -14.10 -22.74
CA SER A 13 -5.62 -13.30 -21.65
C SER A 13 -4.53 -12.29 -22.05
N LEU A 14 -4.97 -11.12 -22.53
CA LEU A 14 -4.28 -9.87 -22.22
C LEU A 14 -4.45 -9.57 -20.72
N GLN A 15 -3.91 -10.43 -19.85
CA GLN A 15 -3.84 -10.13 -18.43
C GLN A 15 -2.68 -9.16 -18.19
N ALA A 16 -3.05 -7.88 -18.10
CA ALA A 16 -2.41 -6.87 -17.27
C ALA A 16 -0.91 -6.57 -17.48
N LEU A 17 -0.54 -5.99 -18.62
CA LEU A 17 0.66 -5.12 -18.71
C LEU A 17 0.34 -3.68 -18.23
N SER A 18 -0.14 -3.51 -16.99
CA SER A 18 -0.40 -2.14 -16.49
C SER A 18 -0.40 -1.92 -14.97
N GLN A 19 0.07 -2.83 -14.12
CA GLN A 19 0.31 -2.44 -12.72
C GLN A 19 1.57 -1.59 -12.61
N GLN A 20 1.38 -0.28 -12.79
CA GLN A 20 2.39 0.77 -12.57
C GLN A 20 2.85 0.80 -11.11
N VAL A 21 1.93 0.48 -10.19
CA VAL A 21 2.21 0.31 -8.77
C VAL A 21 2.26 -1.19 -8.47
N PRO A 22 3.38 -1.74 -7.99
CA PRO A 22 3.49 -3.17 -7.73
C PRO A 22 2.51 -3.58 -6.63
N ASN A 23 1.75 -4.66 -6.87
CA ASN A 23 0.75 -5.19 -5.92
C ASN A 23 -0.21 -4.11 -5.40
N GLY A 24 -0.54 -3.10 -6.22
CA GLY A 24 -1.44 -2.00 -5.82
C GLY A 24 -2.90 -2.42 -5.58
N ASN A 25 -3.25 -3.67 -5.91
CA ASN A 25 -4.53 -4.30 -5.59
C ASN A 25 -4.51 -5.07 -4.26
N PHE A 26 -3.36 -5.19 -3.59
CA PHE A 26 -3.21 -5.88 -2.30
C PHE A 26 -3.68 -7.35 -2.30
N GLU A 27 -3.46 -8.08 -3.39
CA GLU A 27 -3.80 -9.51 -3.48
C GLU A 27 -2.63 -10.42 -3.05
N SER A 28 -1.39 -9.95 -3.20
CA SER A 28 -0.19 -10.71 -2.83
C SER A 28 0.30 -10.34 -1.44
N TRP A 29 0.51 -11.34 -0.59
CA TRP A 29 0.99 -11.19 0.78
C TRP A 29 1.94 -12.31 1.13
N TYR A 30 2.95 -12.02 1.92
CA TYR A 30 3.88 -13.01 2.46
C TYR A 30 3.68 -13.17 3.96
N ASN A 31 3.97 -14.37 4.46
CA ASN A 31 3.88 -14.70 5.87
C ASN A 31 5.19 -14.38 6.57
N GLU A 32 5.08 -13.73 7.70
CA GLU A 32 6.09 -13.66 8.74
C GLU A 32 5.68 -14.57 9.90
N SER A 33 6.50 -14.65 10.95
CA SER A 33 6.25 -15.60 12.05
C SER A 33 4.85 -15.49 12.67
N ASN A 34 4.32 -14.28 12.84
CA ASN A 34 3.03 -14.04 13.51
C ASN A 34 2.14 -12.99 12.82
N TYR A 35 2.52 -12.52 11.63
CA TYR A 35 1.74 -11.57 10.83
C TYR A 35 1.96 -11.78 9.33
N GLN A 36 1.26 -10.99 8.53
CA GLN A 36 1.44 -10.93 7.09
C GLN A 36 1.71 -9.48 6.68
N ASN A 37 2.53 -9.30 5.65
CA ASN A 37 2.72 -8.02 4.99
C ASN A 37 2.36 -8.12 3.51
N PRO A 38 1.86 -7.03 2.90
CA PRO A 38 1.62 -7.02 1.47
C PRO A 38 2.97 -7.08 0.73
N THR A 39 3.07 -7.95 -0.27
CA THR A 39 4.31 -8.08 -1.05
C THR A 39 4.69 -6.73 -1.67
N TYR A 40 5.97 -6.35 -1.59
CA TYR A 40 6.57 -5.06 -2.00
C TYR A 40 6.27 -3.84 -1.12
N TRP A 41 5.39 -3.95 -0.13
CA TRP A 41 5.02 -2.83 0.73
C TRP A 41 5.56 -3.04 2.14
N ASP A 42 6.37 -2.11 2.62
CA ASP A 42 6.82 -2.11 4.00
C ASP A 42 5.75 -1.53 4.93
N THR A 43 5.74 -2.00 6.17
CA THR A 43 4.75 -1.65 7.18
C THR A 43 5.38 -1.59 8.58
N PRO A 44 4.75 -0.88 9.53
CA PRO A 44 5.17 -0.90 10.93
C PRO A 44 5.22 -2.30 11.57
N ASN A 45 4.55 -3.30 10.99
CA ASN A 45 4.50 -4.66 11.54
C ASN A 45 5.89 -5.29 11.68
N SER A 46 6.85 -4.91 10.82
CA SER A 46 8.25 -5.38 10.90
C SER A 46 8.88 -5.05 12.25
N THR A 47 8.54 -3.89 12.82
CA THR A 47 9.02 -3.42 14.12
C THR A 47 8.10 -3.88 15.26
N THR A 48 6.78 -3.79 15.07
CA THR A 48 5.80 -4.02 16.15
C THR A 48 5.37 -5.47 16.31
N GLY A 49 5.73 -6.34 15.36
CA GLY A 49 5.31 -7.75 15.34
C GLY A 49 5.79 -8.55 16.55
N SER A 50 6.97 -8.24 17.09
CA SER A 50 7.49 -8.86 18.33
C SER A 50 6.60 -8.64 19.56
N LEU A 51 5.75 -7.61 19.52
CA LEU A 51 4.79 -7.26 20.58
C LEU A 51 3.35 -7.68 20.23
N ASN A 52 3.15 -8.46 19.17
CA ASN A 52 1.84 -8.85 18.63
C ASN A 52 0.92 -7.66 18.32
N VAL A 53 1.51 -6.53 17.90
CA VAL A 53 0.77 -5.35 17.45
C VAL A 53 0.94 -5.22 15.94
N PHE A 54 -0.17 -5.34 15.20
CA PHE A 54 -0.16 -5.33 13.73
C PHE A 54 -0.98 -4.16 13.20
N CYS A 55 -0.34 -3.12 12.67
CA CYS A 55 -1.01 -1.92 12.15
C CYS A 55 -1.56 -2.14 10.73
N VAL A 56 -1.07 -3.15 10.02
CA VAL A 56 -1.57 -3.57 8.71
C VAL A 56 -1.98 -5.03 8.77
N GLN A 57 -3.17 -5.35 8.29
CA GLN A 57 -3.68 -6.73 8.23
C GLN A 57 -4.36 -6.98 6.89
N LYS A 58 -4.30 -8.21 6.41
CA LYS A 58 -5.08 -8.65 5.26
C LYS A 58 -6.56 -8.70 5.65
N GLU A 59 -7.40 -8.06 4.87
CA GLU A 59 -8.86 -8.12 4.98
C GLU A 59 -9.42 -8.94 3.83
N ASN A 60 -10.32 -9.88 4.12
CA ASN A 60 -10.90 -10.78 3.13
C ASN A 60 -12.43 -10.66 3.04
N SER A 61 -13.07 -9.95 3.97
CA SER A 61 -14.53 -9.82 4.03
C SER A 61 -15.01 -8.51 3.43
N ILE A 62 -14.31 -7.41 3.73
CA ILE A 62 -14.61 -6.08 3.21
C ILE A 62 -13.56 -5.75 2.15
N VAL A 63 -13.85 -6.10 0.90
CA VAL A 63 -12.94 -5.96 -0.24
C VAL A 63 -13.66 -5.24 -1.39
N GLN A 64 -12.95 -4.39 -2.13
CA GLN A 64 -13.53 -3.67 -3.27
C GLN A 64 -13.58 -4.52 -4.53
N ASN A 65 -12.50 -5.25 -4.78
CA ASN A 65 -12.29 -6.15 -5.91
C ASN A 65 -11.34 -7.26 -5.47
N GLY A 66 -11.38 -8.40 -6.15
CA GLY A 66 -10.54 -9.55 -5.85
C GLY A 66 -10.93 -10.25 -4.54
N THR A 67 -9.92 -10.69 -3.80
CA THR A 67 -10.10 -11.53 -2.60
C THR A 67 -9.50 -10.91 -1.35
N ALA A 68 -8.73 -9.83 -1.48
CA ALA A 68 -8.05 -9.19 -0.36
C ALA A 68 -7.99 -7.67 -0.49
N ALA A 69 -7.90 -7.00 0.66
CA ALA A 69 -7.57 -5.59 0.78
C ALA A 69 -6.60 -5.37 1.95
N ALA A 70 -5.91 -4.23 1.96
CA ALA A 70 -5.10 -3.82 3.11
C ALA A 70 -5.98 -3.07 4.12
N LYS A 71 -6.15 -3.66 5.32
CA LYS A 71 -6.73 -2.96 6.46
C LYS A 71 -5.62 -2.29 7.25
N ILE A 72 -5.63 -0.96 7.25
CA ILE A 72 -4.60 -0.12 7.86
C ILE A 72 -5.22 0.59 9.07
N GLN A 73 -4.62 0.41 10.24
CA GLN A 73 -5.13 0.95 11.50
C GLN A 73 -3.99 1.50 12.34
N SER A 74 -4.16 2.74 12.83
CA SER A 74 -3.34 3.27 13.91
C SER A 74 -3.57 2.46 15.18
N LYS A 75 -2.50 2.10 15.88
CA LYS A 75 -2.54 1.32 17.14
C LYS A 75 -1.76 2.05 18.23
N SER A 76 -1.69 1.45 19.41
CA SER A 76 -0.84 1.97 20.50
C SER A 76 -0.02 0.86 21.15
N ILE A 77 1.19 1.22 21.55
CA ILE A 77 2.12 0.39 22.33
C ILE A 77 2.52 1.21 23.55
N PHE A 78 2.16 0.74 24.76
CA PHE A 78 2.44 1.43 26.03
C PHE A 78 2.03 2.90 26.05
N GLY A 79 0.88 3.25 25.44
CA GLY A 79 0.38 4.62 25.34
C GLY A 79 1.04 5.47 24.23
N THR A 80 2.05 4.94 23.54
CA THR A 80 2.63 5.59 22.35
C THR A 80 1.79 5.25 21.13
N PRO A 81 1.34 6.23 20.32
CA PRO A 81 0.65 5.96 19.08
C PRO A 81 1.60 5.40 18.02
N ILE A 82 1.18 4.34 17.34
CA ILE A 82 1.86 3.76 16.18
C ILE A 82 0.99 4.00 14.95
N PRO A 83 1.50 4.68 13.90
CA PRO A 83 0.71 4.96 12.72
C PRO A 83 0.40 3.67 11.95
N GLY A 84 -0.80 3.56 11.38
CA GLY A 84 -1.05 2.60 10.32
C GLY A 84 -0.45 3.10 9.01
N LEU A 85 0.44 2.33 8.40
CA LEU A 85 1.16 2.74 7.18
C LEU A 85 1.48 1.53 6.28
N VAL A 86 1.32 1.73 4.97
CA VAL A 86 1.97 0.92 3.93
C VAL A 86 2.78 1.86 3.05
N THR A 87 3.99 1.48 2.66
CA THR A 87 4.83 2.28 1.76
C THR A 87 5.64 1.40 0.80
N LEU A 88 5.95 1.91 -0.39
CA LEU A 88 6.87 1.26 -1.33
C LEU A 88 8.35 1.57 -1.04
N GLY A 89 8.61 2.46 -0.10
CA GLY A 89 9.95 2.68 0.45
C GLY A 89 10.19 1.83 1.68
N ASP A 90 11.40 1.88 2.20
CA ASP A 90 11.81 1.18 3.42
C ASP A 90 11.41 2.03 4.63
N PHE A 91 10.58 1.46 5.51
CA PHE A 91 10.10 2.13 6.71
C PHE A 91 10.97 1.74 7.91
N ASN A 92 11.81 2.68 8.34
CA ASN A 92 12.68 2.49 9.48
C ASN A 92 12.12 3.18 10.71
N VAL A 93 12.14 2.48 11.85
CA VAL A 93 11.69 3.02 13.13
C VAL A 93 12.81 2.93 14.15
N ASN A 94 13.16 4.08 14.72
CA ASN A 94 13.96 4.16 15.92
C ASN A 94 13.04 4.37 17.13
N ILE A 95 12.70 3.27 17.80
CA ILE A 95 11.81 3.27 18.97
C ILE A 95 12.40 3.97 20.20
N ILE A 96 13.72 4.11 20.28
CA ILE A 96 14.40 4.78 21.41
C ILE A 96 14.22 6.29 21.28
N ASN A 97 14.37 6.81 20.07
CA ASN A 97 14.32 8.25 19.79
C ASN A 97 12.96 8.73 19.28
N PHE A 98 11.98 7.81 19.11
CA PHE A 98 10.67 8.08 18.52
C PHE A 98 10.75 8.77 17.15
N VAL A 99 11.72 8.33 16.34
CA VAL A 99 11.89 8.82 14.97
C VAL A 99 11.55 7.69 14.01
N SER A 100 10.80 8.00 12.97
CA SER A 100 10.62 7.11 11.83
C SER A 100 11.03 7.81 10.53
N THR A 101 11.59 7.03 9.60
CA THR A 101 11.95 7.50 8.27
C THR A 101 11.36 6.58 7.22
N ILE A 102 11.08 7.13 6.05
CA ILE A 102 10.78 6.37 4.84
C ILE A 102 11.89 6.71 3.86
N GLU A 103 12.62 5.71 3.39
CA GLU A 103 13.71 5.87 2.46
C GLU A 103 13.43 5.12 1.16
N GLY A 104 13.95 5.64 0.05
CA GLY A 104 13.81 4.98 -1.26
C GLY A 104 12.37 4.94 -1.78
N GLY A 105 12.01 3.81 -2.37
CA GLY A 105 10.79 3.61 -3.13
C GLY A 105 10.94 2.47 -4.14
N TYR A 106 9.92 2.24 -4.95
CA TYR A 106 9.98 1.26 -6.02
C TYR A 106 10.48 1.89 -7.33
N PRO A 107 11.41 1.26 -8.08
CA PRO A 107 11.88 1.77 -9.37
C PRO A 107 10.72 2.04 -10.34
N PHE A 108 10.67 3.27 -10.85
CA PHE A 108 9.56 3.71 -11.70
C PHE A 108 10.08 4.53 -12.89
N THR A 109 9.74 4.11 -14.11
CA THR A 109 10.28 4.71 -15.35
C THR A 109 9.26 5.58 -16.11
N TYR A 110 8.02 5.63 -15.64
CA TYR A 110 6.96 6.41 -16.27
C TYR A 110 6.79 7.80 -15.63
N LYS A 111 5.97 8.64 -16.27
CA LYS A 111 5.59 9.97 -15.77
C LYS A 111 4.10 9.93 -15.40
N PRO A 112 3.75 9.60 -14.15
CA PRO A 112 2.37 9.43 -13.75
C PRO A 112 1.73 10.81 -13.56
N THR A 113 0.47 10.95 -13.96
CA THR A 113 -0.30 12.20 -13.76
C THR A 113 -1.38 12.06 -12.69
N ILE A 114 -1.88 10.84 -12.48
CA ILE A 114 -2.99 10.55 -11.56
C ILE A 114 -2.73 9.21 -10.89
N LEU A 115 -2.86 9.16 -9.55
CA LEU A 115 -3.08 7.93 -8.82
C LEU A 115 -4.58 7.74 -8.62
N LYS A 116 -5.09 6.53 -8.88
CA LYS A 116 -6.47 6.15 -8.59
C LYS A 116 -6.47 4.94 -7.67
N GLY A 117 -7.48 4.84 -6.82
CA GLY A 117 -7.71 3.73 -5.92
C GLY A 117 -9.09 3.86 -5.31
N PHE A 118 -9.43 2.90 -4.46
CA PHE A 118 -10.64 2.95 -3.64
C PHE A 118 -10.25 2.90 -2.18
N TYR A 119 -11.00 3.60 -1.33
CA TYR A 119 -10.79 3.55 0.11
C TYR A 119 -12.11 3.50 0.88
N GLN A 120 -12.01 3.03 2.12
CA GLN A 120 -12.96 3.31 3.19
C GLN A 120 -12.18 3.92 4.34
N TYR A 121 -12.82 4.79 5.11
CA TYR A 121 -12.18 5.45 6.23
C TYR A 121 -13.16 5.71 7.37
N GLU A 122 -12.77 5.30 8.58
CA GLU A 122 -13.52 5.55 9.81
C GLU A 122 -12.59 6.29 10.79
N PRO A 123 -12.60 7.64 10.80
CA PRO A 123 -11.77 8.43 11.70
C PRO A 123 -12.23 8.29 13.15
N ILE A 124 -11.27 8.29 14.08
CA ILE A 124 -11.51 8.36 15.53
C ILE A 124 -10.88 9.65 16.05
N ASN A 125 -11.58 10.37 16.93
CA ASN A 125 -11.07 11.58 17.59
C ASN A 125 -10.55 12.67 16.63
N GLY A 126 -11.15 12.78 15.45
CA GLY A 126 -10.75 13.79 14.45
C GLY A 126 -9.47 13.45 13.68
N ASP A 127 -9.02 12.19 13.69
CA ASP A 127 -7.89 11.71 12.89
C ASP A 127 -8.14 11.87 11.37
N GLN A 128 -7.06 11.76 10.60
CA GLN A 128 -7.04 11.89 9.15
C GLN A 128 -6.35 10.71 8.47
N ALA A 129 -6.92 10.21 7.38
CA ALA A 129 -6.21 9.37 6.43
C ALA A 129 -5.49 10.21 5.38
N PHE A 130 -4.29 9.79 5.01
CA PHE A 130 -3.44 10.42 4.02
C PHE A 130 -2.87 9.39 3.04
N VAL A 131 -2.89 9.72 1.76
CA VAL A 131 -2.19 8.98 0.71
C VAL A 131 -1.26 9.97 0.02
N GLY A 132 0.03 9.67 0.00
CA GLY A 132 1.06 10.47 -0.66
C GLY A 132 1.77 9.66 -1.73
N VAL A 133 2.09 10.33 -2.84
CA VAL A 133 2.93 9.79 -3.91
C VAL A 133 4.02 10.79 -4.20
N LEU A 134 5.26 10.32 -4.21
CA LEU A 134 6.43 11.08 -4.61
C LEU A 134 7.10 10.37 -5.77
N LEU A 135 7.41 11.11 -6.84
CA LEU A 135 8.32 10.64 -7.87
C LEU A 135 9.69 11.24 -7.59
N LEU A 136 10.65 10.36 -7.30
CA LEU A 136 12.01 10.75 -6.95
C LEU A 136 12.93 10.49 -8.13
N LYS A 137 13.91 11.38 -8.33
CA LYS A 137 15.00 11.19 -9.28
C LYS A 137 16.32 11.30 -8.52
N GLN A 138 17.17 10.29 -8.69
CA GLN A 138 18.51 10.35 -8.14
C GLN A 138 19.37 11.33 -8.96
N ASN A 139 20.01 12.27 -8.26
CA ASN A 139 20.92 13.27 -8.81
C ASN A 139 22.26 13.17 -8.05
N GLY A 140 23.13 12.27 -8.51
CA GLY A 140 24.31 11.86 -7.76
C GLY A 140 23.93 11.07 -6.50
N ASN A 141 24.26 11.58 -5.32
CA ASN A 141 23.95 10.95 -4.03
C ASN A 141 22.70 11.54 -3.35
N VAL A 142 21.96 12.42 -4.03
CA VAL A 142 20.78 13.09 -3.48
C VAL A 142 19.54 12.65 -4.25
N TRP A 143 18.43 12.44 -3.54
CA TRP A 143 17.13 12.18 -4.12
C TRP A 143 16.36 13.50 -4.26
N ASP A 144 16.06 13.88 -5.50
CA ASP A 144 15.25 15.06 -5.81
C ASP A 144 13.79 14.63 -6.05
N THR A 145 12.84 15.28 -5.38
CA THR A 145 11.41 15.11 -5.68
C THR A 145 11.08 15.85 -6.97
N ILE A 146 10.72 15.11 -8.02
CA ILE A 146 10.42 15.67 -9.35
C ILE A 146 8.92 15.73 -9.66
N ALA A 147 8.08 15.01 -8.89
CA ALA A 147 6.63 15.18 -8.90
C ALA A 147 6.03 14.70 -7.58
N GLN A 148 4.84 15.22 -7.22
CA GLN A 148 4.11 14.79 -6.04
C GLN A 148 2.60 14.80 -6.28
N GLY A 149 1.88 13.95 -5.56
CA GLY A 149 0.43 13.94 -5.46
C GLY A 149 0.02 13.53 -4.05
N ASN A 150 -1.11 14.06 -3.58
CA ASN A 150 -1.65 13.66 -2.29
C ASN A 150 -3.17 13.63 -2.30
N PHE A 151 -3.71 12.80 -1.42
CA PHE A 151 -5.11 12.75 -1.06
C PHE A 151 -5.22 12.70 0.45
N LYS A 152 -6.21 13.38 1.01
CA LYS A 152 -6.45 13.41 2.44
C LYS A 152 -7.95 13.45 2.73
N THR A 153 -8.38 12.77 3.77
CA THR A 153 -9.79 12.78 4.20
C THR A 153 -9.89 12.76 5.72
N THR A 154 -10.84 13.52 6.25
CA THR A 154 -11.26 13.50 7.67
C THR A 154 -12.70 13.03 7.80
N ALA A 155 -13.37 12.71 6.68
CA ALA A 155 -14.76 12.33 6.65
C ALA A 155 -14.88 10.81 6.79
N THR A 156 -15.88 10.36 7.53
CA THR A 156 -16.27 8.94 7.56
C THR A 156 -16.79 8.52 6.19
N VAL A 157 -16.20 7.48 5.62
CA VAL A 157 -16.53 6.87 4.32
C VAL A 157 -16.59 5.36 4.53
N LEU A 158 -17.79 4.81 4.73
CA LEU A 158 -17.99 3.38 5.02
C LEU A 158 -18.28 2.53 3.78
N ASN A 159 -18.38 3.16 2.60
CA ASN A 159 -18.56 2.50 1.32
C ASN A 159 -17.38 2.85 0.42
N TRP A 160 -16.96 1.91 -0.41
CA TRP A 160 -15.84 2.10 -1.33
C TRP A 160 -16.04 3.34 -2.22
N THR A 161 -15.10 4.29 -2.12
CA THR A 161 -15.07 5.54 -2.87
C THR A 161 -13.72 5.73 -3.55
#